data_AF-A0AAD4VDT8-F1
#
_entry.id   AF-A0AAD4VDT8-F1
#
_cell.length_a   1.000
_cell.length_b   1.000
_cell.length_c   1.000
_cell.angle_alpha   90.00
_cell.angle_beta   90.00
_cell.angle_gamma   90.00
#
_symmetry.space_group_name_H-M   'P 1'
#
loop_
_entity.id
_entity.type
_entity.pdbx_description
1 polymer ?
#
loop_
_entity_poly.entity_id
_entity_poly.type
_entity_poly.pdbx_seq_one_letter_code
_entity_poly.pdbx_strand_id
1 'polypeptide(L)'
;MSGTSFAKILDKHCLEGYNFPTWYRNLKIFKTIEKIAYVLEQALEIEPPCEDSLEKVHAMYDKHVDDDCQANYYIIASMNEELQRQNENMIHATDMIFHL
;
A
#
# COMPACT_ATOMS: atom_id res chain seq x y z
N MET A 1 -5.16 10.19 19.74
CA MET A 1 -4.23 9.40 18.91
C MET A 1 -4.45 7.93 19.21
N SER A 2 -5.45 7.31 18.59
CA SER A 2 -5.61 5.86 18.67
C SER A 2 -4.81 5.29 17.51
N GLY A 3 -3.55 4.93 17.74
CA GLY A 3 -2.91 3.94 16.88
C GLY A 3 -3.80 2.71 16.95
N THR A 4 -4.54 2.46 15.87
CA THR A 4 -5.60 1.45 15.85
C THR A 4 -5.00 0.11 16.32
N SER A 5 -5.80 -0.71 17.00
CA SER A 5 -5.40 -2.05 17.44
C SER A 5 -4.73 -2.91 16.36
N PHE A 6 -4.90 -2.51 15.09
CA PHE A 6 -4.38 -3.13 13.89
C PHE A 6 -2.94 -2.74 13.54
N ALA A 7 -2.49 -1.50 13.79
CA ALA A 7 -1.07 -1.14 13.66
C ALA A 7 -0.20 -2.03 14.56
N LYS A 8 -0.71 -2.37 15.75
CA LYS A 8 -0.08 -3.31 16.69
C LYS A 8 -0.04 -4.76 16.18
N ILE A 9 -0.95 -5.16 15.29
CA ILE A 9 -0.95 -6.50 14.67
C ILE A 9 0.14 -6.59 13.61
N LEU A 10 0.30 -5.54 12.80
CA LEU A 10 1.39 -5.46 11.83
C LEU A 10 2.75 -5.35 12.53
N ASP A 11 2.84 -4.61 13.62
CA ASP A 11 4.04 -4.54 14.46
C ASP A 11 4.40 -5.92 15.04
N LYS A 12 3.40 -6.70 15.49
CA LYS A 12 3.58 -8.08 15.98
C LYS A 12 3.95 -9.09 14.88
N HIS A 13 3.55 -8.83 13.65
CA HIS A 13 3.75 -9.71 12.51
C HIS A 13 4.54 -9.01 11.40
N CYS A 14 5.54 -8.21 11.78
CA CYS A 14 6.30 -7.39 10.86
C CYS A 14 7.04 -8.26 9.83
N LEU A 15 7.33 -7.69 8.66
CA LEU A 15 8.10 -8.38 7.63
C LEU A 15 9.56 -8.50 8.09
N GLU A 16 10.04 -9.73 8.22
CA GLU A 16 11.42 -10.08 8.62
C GLU A 16 12.23 -10.72 7.46
N GLY A 17 11.73 -10.61 6.22
CA GLY A 17 12.34 -11.16 5.01
C GLY A 17 11.96 -12.62 4.76
N TYR A 18 12.03 -13.50 5.76
CA TYR A 18 11.71 -14.93 5.58
C TYR A 18 10.20 -15.25 5.69
N ASN A 19 9.38 -14.33 6.21
CA ASN A 19 7.98 -14.56 6.53
C ASN A 19 7.00 -13.93 5.53
N PHE A 20 7.47 -13.56 4.33
CA PHE A 20 6.69 -12.85 3.31
C PHE A 20 5.28 -13.44 3.07
N PRO A 21 5.08 -14.75 2.85
CA PRO A 21 3.72 -15.27 2.58
C PRO A 21 2.73 -15.03 3.72
N THR A 22 3.19 -15.14 4.97
CA THR A 22 2.35 -14.93 6.17
C THR A 22 2.09 -13.46 6.40
N TRP A 23 3.13 -12.62 6.29
CA TRP A 23 3.01 -11.17 6.39
C TRP A 23 2.07 -10.62 5.32
N TYR A 24 2.24 -11.03 4.05
CA TYR A 24 1.43 -10.59 2.93
C TYR A 24 -0.05 -10.99 3.09
N ARG A 25 -0.33 -12.17 3.65
CA ARG A 25 -1.70 -12.57 4.01
C ARG A 25 -2.30 -11.65 5.09
N ASN A 26 -1.54 -11.31 6.12
CA ASN A 26 -1.99 -10.41 7.19
C ASN A 26 -2.20 -8.98 6.66
N LEU A 27 -1.33 -8.55 5.74
CA LEU A 27 -1.44 -7.27 5.06
C LEU A 27 -2.69 -7.21 4.17
N LYS A 28 -3.04 -8.28 3.43
CA LYS A 28 -4.31 -8.36 2.69
C LYS A 28 -5.54 -8.22 3.60
N ILE A 29 -5.53 -8.88 4.76
CA ILE A 29 -6.61 -8.76 5.75
C ILE A 29 -6.73 -7.32 6.27
N PHE A 30 -5.60 -6.67 6.55
CA PHE A 30 -5.53 -5.25 6.90
C PHE A 30 -6.13 -4.35 5.79
N LYS A 31 -5.78 -4.63 4.53
CA LYS A 31 -6.21 -3.87 3.34
C LYS A 31 -7.70 -4.01 3.02
N THR A 32 -8.29 -5.17 3.27
CA THR A 32 -9.75 -5.37 3.14
C THR A 32 -10.54 -4.50 4.13
N ILE A 33 -9.97 -4.20 5.30
CA ILE A 33 -10.61 -3.35 6.32
C ILE A 33 -10.49 -1.85 5.97
N GLU A 34 -9.41 -1.42 5.32
CA GLU A 34 -9.11 0.00 5.00
C GLU A 34 -9.59 0.47 3.61
N LYS A 35 -10.22 -0.38 2.77
CA LYS A 35 -10.76 -0.04 1.42
C LYS A 35 -9.74 0.37 0.33
N ILE A 36 -8.45 0.12 0.51
CA ILE A 36 -7.38 0.40 -0.48
C ILE A 36 -6.88 -0.86 -1.22
N ALA A 37 -7.54 -2.01 -1.03
CA ALA A 37 -7.11 -3.29 -1.61
C ALA A 37 -7.03 -3.27 -3.15
N TYR A 38 -7.92 -2.52 -3.81
CA TYR A 38 -7.97 -2.42 -5.27
C TYR A 38 -6.69 -1.83 -5.86
N VAL A 39 -6.01 -0.93 -5.15
CA VAL A 39 -4.76 -0.31 -5.62
C VAL A 39 -3.70 -1.37 -5.92
N LEU A 40 -3.59 -2.41 -5.10
CA LEU A 40 -2.47 -3.37 -5.24
C LEU A 40 -2.75 -4.41 -6.31
N GLU A 41 -4.02 -4.54 -6.69
CA GLU A 41 -4.48 -5.43 -7.73
C GLU A 41 -4.58 -4.70 -9.07
N GLN A 42 -4.82 -3.37 -9.06
CA GLN A 42 -5.19 -2.57 -10.23
C GLN A 42 -4.30 -1.33 -10.48
N ALA A 43 -3.31 -1.01 -9.64
CA ALA A 43 -2.47 0.19 -9.86
C ALA A 43 -1.74 0.18 -11.21
N LEU A 44 -1.58 -0.99 -11.82
CA LEU A 44 -1.02 -1.11 -13.17
C LEU A 44 -1.95 -0.60 -14.28
N GLU A 45 -3.22 -0.26 -13.99
CA GLU A 45 -4.25 0.01 -15.01
C GLU A 45 -4.81 1.44 -15.01
N ILE A 46 -4.47 2.30 -14.04
CA ILE A 46 -5.02 3.66 -13.95
C ILE A 46 -4.05 4.67 -14.59
N GLU A 47 -4.34 5.06 -15.83
CA GLU A 47 -3.57 6.08 -16.57
C GLU A 47 -3.99 7.52 -16.17
N PRO A 48 -3.06 8.49 -16.26
CA PRO A 48 -3.39 9.90 -16.10
C PRO A 48 -4.48 10.34 -17.09
N PRO A 49 -5.55 11.02 -16.63
CA PRO A 49 -6.59 11.51 -17.52
C PRO A 49 -6.05 12.59 -18.48
N CYS A 50 -6.58 12.61 -19.70
CA CYS A 50 -6.39 13.73 -20.64
C CYS A 50 -7.00 15.02 -20.08
N GLU A 51 -6.48 16.21 -20.43
CA GLU A 51 -7.01 17.50 -19.97
C GLU A 51 -8.51 17.69 -20.25
N ASP A 52 -9.01 17.12 -21.35
CA ASP A 52 -10.42 17.21 -21.75
C ASP A 52 -11.33 16.16 -21.07
N SER A 53 -10.79 15.37 -20.14
CA SER A 53 -11.55 14.32 -19.47
C SER A 53 -12.60 14.90 -18.52
N LEU A 54 -13.64 14.12 -18.24
CA LEU A 54 -14.66 14.52 -17.28
C LEU A 54 -14.03 14.71 -15.88
N GLU A 55 -14.46 15.72 -15.14
CA GLU A 55 -13.98 16.01 -13.77
C GLU A 55 -14.05 14.79 -12.84
N LYS A 56 -15.05 13.92 -13.00
CA LYS A 56 -15.17 12.66 -12.25
C LYS A 56 -14.00 11.70 -12.49
N VAL A 57 -13.42 11.69 -13.69
CA VAL A 57 -12.26 10.88 -14.04
C VAL A 57 -11.01 11.43 -13.35
N HIS A 58 -10.83 12.75 -13.34
CA HIS A 58 -9.77 13.40 -12.57
C HIS A 58 -9.89 13.09 -11.07
N ALA A 59 -11.07 13.24 -10.49
CA ALA A 59 -11.30 12.93 -9.08
C ALA A 59 -11.06 11.44 -8.74
N MET A 60 -11.35 10.52 -9.68
CA MET A 60 -11.04 9.10 -9.52
C MET A 60 -9.55 8.82 -9.58
N TYR A 61 -8.82 9.48 -10.49
CA TYR A 61 -7.37 9.39 -10.60
C TYR A 61 -6.69 9.94 -9.34
N ASP A 62 -7.04 11.15 -8.91
CA ASP A 62 -6.45 11.78 -7.71
C ASP A 62 -6.67 10.92 -6.47
N LYS A 63 -7.88 10.39 -6.30
CA LYS A 63 -8.19 9.46 -5.22
C LYS A 63 -7.32 8.19 -5.30
N HIS A 64 -7.11 7.65 -6.49
CA HIS A 64 -6.25 6.48 -6.65
C HIS A 64 -4.80 6.76 -6.26
N VAL A 65 -4.27 7.92 -6.64
CA VAL A 65 -2.92 8.36 -6.24
C VAL A 65 -2.81 8.49 -4.71
N ASP A 66 -3.81 9.09 -4.07
CA ASP A 66 -3.86 9.20 -2.61
C ASP A 66 -3.93 7.82 -1.93
N ASP A 67 -4.79 6.93 -2.44
CA ASP A 67 -4.94 5.57 -1.92
C ASP A 67 -3.65 4.74 -2.11
N ASP A 68 -2.91 4.92 -3.22
CA ASP A 68 -1.61 4.28 -3.48
C ASP A 68 -0.50 4.80 -2.57
N CYS A 69 -0.43 6.11 -2.37
CA CYS A 69 0.48 6.72 -1.42
C CYS A 69 0.24 6.17 0.00
N GLN A 70 -1.03 6.09 0.43
CA GLN A 70 -1.38 5.52 1.74
C GLN A 70 -1.03 4.02 1.83
N ALA A 71 -1.30 3.25 0.78
CA ALA A 71 -0.96 1.83 0.72
C ALA A 71 0.56 1.59 0.84
N ASN A 72 1.36 2.44 0.18
CA ASN A 72 2.82 2.39 0.25
C ASN A 72 3.32 2.61 1.68
N TYR A 73 2.87 3.67 2.34
CA TYR A 73 3.26 3.93 3.73
C TYR A 73 2.90 2.81 4.69
N TYR A 74 1.75 2.14 4.51
CA TYR A 74 1.41 0.98 5.34
C TYR A 74 2.34 -0.21 5.10
N ILE A 75 2.75 -0.45 3.85
CA ILE A 75 3.68 -1.52 3.53
C ILE A 75 5.01 -1.24 4.25
N ILE A 76 5.62 -0.06 4.05
CA ILE A 76 6.87 0.34 4.70
C ILE A 76 6.75 0.23 6.22
N ALA A 77 5.71 0.83 6.82
CA ALA A 77 5.53 0.84 8.27
C ALA A 77 5.36 -0.57 8.87
N SER A 78 4.97 -1.56 8.07
CA SER A 78 4.82 -2.95 8.49
C SER A 78 6.08 -3.82 8.34
N MET A 79 7.17 -3.24 7.84
CA MET A 79 8.46 -3.91 7.72
C MET A 79 9.35 -3.70 8.95
N ASN A 80 10.36 -4.56 9.12
CA ASN A 80 11.47 -4.28 10.02
C ASN A 80 12.35 -3.12 9.50
N GLU A 81 13.20 -2.58 10.38
CA GLU A 81 14.03 -1.40 10.09
C GLU A 81 14.96 -1.58 8.87
N GLU A 82 15.54 -2.76 8.70
CA GLU A 82 16.44 -3.04 7.57
C GLU A 82 15.70 -2.96 6.24
N LEU A 83 14.52 -3.59 6.16
CA LEU A 83 13.70 -3.59 4.96
C LEU A 83 13.05 -2.22 4.71
N GLN A 84 12.68 -1.47 5.75
CA GLN A 84 12.22 -0.09 5.59
C GLN A 84 13.26 0.74 4.84
N ARG A 85 14.50 0.72 5.31
CA ARG A 85 15.60 1.51 4.75
C ARG A 85 15.97 1.09 3.33
N GLN A 86 15.70 -0.15 2.95
CA GLN A 86 15.90 -0.65 1.58
C GLN A 86 14.78 -0.20 0.62
N ASN A 87 13.57 0.02 1.12
CA ASN A 87 12.37 0.21 0.31
C ASN A 87 11.74 1.62 0.41
N GLU A 88 12.22 2.49 1.29
CA GLU A 88 11.65 3.83 1.56
C GLU A 88 11.58 4.77 0.35
N ASN A 89 12.37 4.50 -0.70
CA ASN A 89 12.42 5.30 -1.92
C ASN A 89 11.48 4.80 -3.03
N MET A 90 10.79 3.67 -2.86
CA MET A 90 9.83 3.20 -3.84
C MET A 90 8.54 4.01 -3.74
N ILE A 91 8.02 4.44 -4.89
CA ILE A 91 6.91 5.40 -4.96
C ILE A 91 5.56 4.68 -4.96
N HIS A 92 5.46 3.53 -5.62
CA HIS A 92 4.20 2.81 -5.78
C HIS A 92 4.12 1.59 -4.87
N ALA A 93 2.96 1.40 -4.24
CA ALA A 93 2.72 0.26 -3.36
C ALA A 93 2.84 -1.07 -4.11
N THR A 94 2.44 -1.08 -5.38
CA THR A 94 2.46 -2.26 -6.24
C THR A 94 3.88 -2.67 -6.63
N ASP A 95 4.73 -1.72 -7.02
CA ASP A 95 6.14 -1.98 -7.30
C ASP A 95 6.86 -2.57 -6.08
N MET A 96 6.55 -2.05 -4.90
CA MET A 96 7.08 -2.55 -3.65
C MET A 96 6.66 -4.00 -3.37
N ILE A 97 5.38 -4.35 -3.59
CA ILE A 97 4.93 -5.74 -3.43
C ILE A 97 5.58 -6.68 -4.44
N PHE A 98 5.87 -6.24 -5.67
CA PHE A 98 6.58 -7.07 -6.65
C PHE A 98 8.07 -7.23 -6.34
N HIS A 99 8.67 -6.26 -5.65
CA HIS A 99 10.08 -6.29 -5.27
C HIS A 99 10.37 -7.17 -4.05
N LEU A 100 9.46 -7.19 -3.08
CA LEU A 100 9.56 -7.94 -1.81
C LEU A 100 9.32 -9.46 -1.99
#